data_AF-A0A2P6MIM6-F1
#
_entry.id   AF-A0A2P6MIM6-F1
#
_cell.length_a   1.000
_cell.length_b   1.000
_cell.length_c   1.000
_cell.angle_alpha   90.00
_cell.angle_beta   90.00
_cell.angle_gamma   90.00
#
_symmetry.space_group_name_H-M   'P 1'
#
loop_
_entity.id
_entity.type
_entity.pdbx_description
1 polymer ?
#
loop_
_entity_poly.entity_id
_entity_poly.type
_entity_poly.pdbx_seq_one_letter_code
_entity_poly.pdbx_strand_id
1 'polypeptide(L)'
;MCAYAAVPDWQREPRTGNEQMYVMVPVRQEDLRLGYARIDDSAVVVPEEMREQLIELIAENQTRSEPKRKLQMTLFHQVSLAKEAEIGKPFTWRTSKVQQLFLYLVQHRGKIVDKSTLIDMLWPEYDPQKAYSQLYTAVYHIRRTLRPYEEHFSIRSISEGYMLELSHVELDVEQFEQTVMECRNLTVENVGRLEAVMELYKGEYLSTFDYIWAEEERRRLFYLWYRTADQLIKWYESKREWGQALRLALQLCDSSPLDETAYLKVMQLYDKIGQRAFVRATYKRLVQVLDFELQMTPGEEVEVWYRTWEMMNQ
;
A
#
# COMPACT_ATOMS: atom_id res chain seq x y z
N MET A 1 3.86 0.16 38.15
CA MET A 1 4.72 0.42 39.32
C MET A 1 4.83 1.92 39.46
N CYS A 2 4.24 2.45 40.52
CA CYS A 2 4.20 3.88 40.82
C CYS A 2 5.60 4.37 41.24
N ALA A 3 6.01 5.53 40.75
CA ALA A 3 7.14 6.27 41.31
C ALA A 3 6.64 7.65 41.76
N TYR A 4 6.63 7.83 43.08
CA TYR A 4 6.44 9.12 43.74
C TYR A 4 7.67 10.00 43.47
N ALA A 5 7.47 11.23 43.00
CA ALA A 5 8.46 12.30 43.09
C ALA A 5 7.85 13.46 43.88
N ALA A 6 8.63 13.97 44.83
CA ALA A 6 8.22 14.88 45.88
C ALA A 6 7.81 16.27 45.36
N VAL A 7 6.79 16.87 45.99
CA VAL A 7 6.32 18.24 45.74
C VAL A 7 7.08 19.20 46.65
N PRO A 8 7.76 20.25 46.15
CA PRO A 8 8.37 21.26 47.01
C PRO A 8 7.36 22.36 47.42
N ASP A 9 7.45 22.76 48.70
CA ASP A 9 6.73 23.84 49.38
C ASP A 9 6.89 25.21 48.70
N TRP A 10 5.78 25.87 48.32
CA TRP A 10 5.72 27.33 48.15
C TRP A 10 4.27 27.87 48.32
N GLN A 11 3.84 28.06 49.56
CA GLN A 11 2.80 29.04 49.90
C GLN A 11 3.46 30.38 50.27
N ARG A 12 3.49 31.38 49.37
CA ARG A 12 3.55 32.82 49.73
C ARG A 12 2.87 33.68 48.65
N GLU A 13 2.00 34.57 49.11
CA GLU A 13 1.24 35.58 48.33
C GLU A 13 2.13 36.59 47.56
N PRO A 14 1.61 37.26 46.51
CA PRO A 14 2.42 38.03 45.58
C PRO A 14 2.73 39.45 46.11
N ARG A 15 3.98 39.90 45.91
CA ARG A 15 4.34 41.32 45.99
C ARG A 15 4.28 41.94 44.61
N THR A 16 3.52 43.02 44.54
CA THR A 16 3.32 43.94 43.41
C THR A 16 4.60 44.31 42.66
N GLY A 17 4.56 44.22 41.32
CA GLY A 17 5.54 44.89 40.46
C GLY A 17 5.54 44.36 39.02
N ASN A 18 4.86 45.07 38.12
CA ASN A 18 5.06 45.10 36.66
C ASN A 18 5.77 43.90 35.99
N GLU A 19 5.04 42.84 35.68
CA GLU A 19 5.41 41.92 34.60
C GLU A 19 4.16 41.63 33.78
N GLN A 20 4.29 41.76 32.46
CA GLN A 20 3.20 41.52 31.51
C GLN A 20 2.73 40.07 31.65
N MET A 21 1.51 39.89 32.18
CA MET A 21 0.84 38.59 32.25
C MET A 21 0.61 38.05 30.84
N TYR A 22 1.21 36.91 30.51
CA TYR A 22 0.82 36.10 29.34
C TYR A 22 0.29 34.76 29.81
N VAL A 23 -0.92 34.44 29.38
CA VAL A 23 -1.63 33.20 29.66
C VAL A 23 -1.29 32.19 28.56
N MET A 24 -0.62 31.09 28.89
CA MET A 24 -0.50 29.93 28.00
C MET A 24 -1.51 28.87 28.45
N VAL A 25 -2.63 28.78 27.74
CA VAL A 25 -3.62 27.71 27.91
C VAL A 25 -3.11 26.47 27.16
N PRO A 26 -3.24 25.23 27.68
CA PRO A 26 -3.03 24.04 26.86
C PRO A 26 -4.17 23.95 25.83
N VAL A 27 -3.91 24.47 24.64
CA VAL A 27 -4.85 24.46 23.52
C VAL A 27 -4.72 23.10 22.82
N ARG A 28 -5.79 22.29 22.78
CA ARG A 28 -5.84 21.16 21.83
C ARG A 28 -5.71 21.76 20.42
N GLN A 29 -4.99 21.12 19.50
CA GLN A 29 -4.72 21.67 18.16
C GLN A 29 -5.95 22.19 17.39
N GLU A 30 -7.15 21.70 17.73
CA GLU A 30 -8.44 22.13 17.15
C GLU A 30 -8.89 23.53 17.63
N ASP A 31 -8.52 23.94 18.84
CA ASP A 31 -8.95 25.19 19.48
C ASP A 31 -8.11 26.42 19.03
N LEU A 32 -6.97 26.21 18.36
CA LEU A 32 -6.14 27.28 17.77
C LEU A 32 -6.80 27.94 16.54
N ARG A 33 -7.78 27.29 15.90
CA ARG A 33 -8.45 27.82 14.70
C ARG A 33 -9.68 28.68 14.99
N LEU A 34 -10.23 28.64 16.20
CA LEU A 34 -11.53 29.25 16.50
C LEU A 34 -11.47 30.49 17.40
N GLY A 35 -10.29 30.94 17.84
CA GLY A 35 -10.12 32.27 18.45
C GLY A 35 -10.86 32.51 19.77
N TYR A 36 -11.32 31.47 20.48
CA TYR A 36 -11.98 31.60 21.77
C TYR A 36 -11.50 30.50 22.74
N ALA A 37 -10.53 30.81 23.59
CA ALA A 37 -10.25 30.02 24.79
C ALA A 37 -10.89 30.73 26.00
N ARG A 38 -11.93 30.12 26.59
CA ARG A 38 -12.36 30.46 27.94
C ARG A 38 -11.28 29.96 28.89
N ILE A 39 -10.68 30.88 29.65
CA ILE A 39 -9.65 30.59 30.64
C ILE A 39 -10.36 30.04 31.88
N ASP A 40 -9.99 28.83 32.31
CA ASP A 40 -10.45 28.19 33.55
C ASP A 40 -9.44 28.47 34.68
N ASP A 41 -9.93 28.72 35.89
CA ASP A 41 -9.23 29.38 37.02
C ASP A 41 -8.16 28.53 37.74
N SER A 42 -7.67 27.45 37.12
CA SER A 42 -6.65 26.55 37.72
C SER A 42 -5.28 26.66 37.03
N ALA A 43 -4.83 27.87 36.70
CA ALA A 43 -3.55 28.11 36.04
C ALA A 43 -2.37 27.89 37.01
N VAL A 44 -1.55 26.86 36.74
CA VAL A 44 -0.28 26.63 37.44
C VAL A 44 0.77 27.58 36.86
N VAL A 45 1.26 28.50 37.71
CA VAL A 45 2.34 29.45 37.37
C VAL A 45 3.67 28.71 37.36
N VAL A 46 4.38 28.71 36.22
CA VAL A 46 5.73 28.14 36.10
C VAL A 46 6.76 29.27 36.15
N PRO A 47 7.66 29.31 37.16
CA PRO A 47 8.75 30.27 37.26
C PRO A 47 9.68 30.29 36.02
N GLU A 48 10.19 31.48 35.67
CA GLU A 48 11.09 31.72 34.52
C GLU A 48 12.29 30.75 34.49
N GLU A 49 12.83 30.42 35.66
CA GLU A 49 13.97 29.51 35.86
C GLU A 49 13.67 28.06 35.43
N MET A 50 12.40 27.66 35.45
CA MET A 50 11.94 26.34 34.98
C MET A 50 11.59 26.33 33.49
N ARG A 51 11.54 27.49 32.82
CA ARG A 51 11.17 27.60 31.39
C ARG A 51 12.20 26.94 30.50
N GLU A 52 13.48 27.16 30.76
CA GLU A 52 14.55 26.54 29.98
C GLU A 52 14.57 25.02 30.21
N GLN A 53 14.42 24.56 31.45
CA GLN A 53 14.35 23.12 31.75
C GLN A 53 13.11 22.46 31.14
N LEU A 54 11.96 23.14 31.05
CA LEU A 54 10.76 22.62 30.38
C LEU A 54 10.91 22.61 28.86
N ILE A 55 11.51 23.64 28.27
CA ILE A 55 11.84 23.68 26.84
C ILE A 55 12.83 22.56 26.51
N GLU A 56 13.82 22.35 27.38
CA GLU A 56 14.80 21.28 27.26
C GLU A 56 14.14 19.91 27.45
N LEU A 57 13.21 19.73 28.41
CA LEU A 57 12.43 18.48 28.58
C LEU A 57 11.48 18.21 27.40
N ILE A 58 10.89 19.26 26.81
CA ILE A 58 10.03 19.15 25.62
C ILE A 58 10.89 18.84 24.39
N ALA A 59 12.05 19.49 24.24
CA ALA A 59 13.00 19.22 23.17
C ALA A 59 13.60 17.82 23.30
N GLU A 60 13.92 17.37 24.52
CA GLU A 60 14.38 16.02 24.85
C GLU A 60 13.28 14.98 24.62
N ASN A 61 12.00 15.28 24.92
CA ASN A 61 10.88 14.38 24.58
C ASN A 61 10.56 14.37 23.08
N GLN A 62 10.77 15.48 22.37
CA GLN A 62 10.65 15.55 20.91
C GLN A 62 11.80 14.83 20.20
N THR A 63 13.01 14.84 20.77
CA THR A 63 14.18 14.10 20.28
C THR A 63 14.25 12.65 20.79
N ARG A 64 13.58 12.32 21.89
CA ARG A 64 13.32 10.94 22.37
C ARG A 64 12.12 10.26 21.70
N SER A 65 11.47 10.90 20.72
CA SER A 65 10.63 10.17 19.78
C SER A 65 11.49 9.06 19.21
N GLU A 66 11.26 7.81 19.62
CA GLU A 66 11.74 6.64 18.88
C GLU A 66 11.43 6.91 17.40
N PRO A 67 12.32 6.56 16.45
CA PRO A 67 12.01 6.71 15.03
C PRO A 67 10.65 6.04 14.82
N LYS A 68 9.64 6.84 14.45
CA LYS A 68 8.26 6.37 14.32
C LYS A 68 8.30 5.12 13.45
N ARG A 69 7.98 3.97 14.04
CA ARG A 69 8.21 2.65 13.43
C ARG A 69 7.40 2.58 12.16
N LYS A 70 8.04 2.29 11.03
CA LYS A 70 7.32 2.21 9.77
C LYS A 70 6.36 1.02 9.79
N LEU A 71 5.15 1.23 9.28
CA LEU A 71 4.24 0.13 8.98
C LEU A 71 4.39 -0.27 7.52
N GLN A 72 4.39 -1.57 7.27
CA GLN A 72 4.30 -2.10 5.92
C GLN A 72 2.90 -2.65 5.71
N MET A 73 2.23 -2.16 4.67
CA MET A 73 0.94 -2.68 4.24
C MET A 73 1.10 -3.36 2.89
N THR A 74 0.70 -4.63 2.85
CA THR A 74 0.69 -5.41 1.61
C THR A 74 -0.69 -5.34 0.99
N LEU A 75 -0.72 -5.12 -0.32
CA LEU A 75 -1.92 -5.01 -1.13
C LEU A 75 -1.86 -5.93 -2.36
N PHE A 76 -0.68 -6.42 -2.74
CA PHE A 76 -0.55 -7.51 -3.72
C PHE A 76 -0.98 -8.84 -3.08
N HIS A 77 -1.86 -9.56 -3.78
CA HIS A 77 -2.47 -10.80 -3.34
C HIS A 77 -3.39 -10.67 -2.10
N GLN A 78 -2.84 -10.72 -0.88
CA GLN A 78 -3.58 -10.72 0.37
C GLN A 78 -3.22 -9.48 1.20
N VAL A 79 -4.23 -8.82 1.78
CA VAL A 79 -4.03 -7.66 2.64
C VAL A 79 -3.47 -8.07 4.00
N SER A 80 -2.31 -7.54 4.35
CA SER A 80 -1.74 -7.64 5.69
C SER A 80 -1.05 -6.35 6.12
N LEU A 81 -0.97 -6.15 7.43
CA LEU A 81 -0.26 -5.03 8.04
C LEU A 81 0.81 -5.59 8.97
N ALA A 82 2.05 -5.15 8.78
CA ALA A 82 3.19 -5.53 9.58
C ALA A 82 3.81 -4.29 10.23
N LYS A 83 4.20 -4.42 11.50
CA LYS A 83 5.24 -3.55 12.06
C LYS A 83 6.59 -4.07 11.57
N GLU A 84 7.55 -3.16 11.37
CA GLU A 84 8.90 -3.50 10.92
C GLU A 84 9.46 -4.73 11.68
N ALA A 85 9.90 -5.74 10.92
CA ALA A 85 10.40 -7.05 11.38
C ALA A 85 9.39 -8.08 11.95
N GLU A 86 8.07 -7.85 11.84
CA GLU A 86 7.04 -8.85 12.18
C GLU A 86 6.40 -9.50 10.93
N ILE A 87 5.97 -10.77 11.05
CA ILE A 87 5.13 -11.40 10.03
C ILE A 87 3.80 -10.64 9.96
N GLY A 88 3.44 -10.16 8.77
CA GLY A 88 2.22 -9.40 8.53
C GLY A 88 0.99 -10.14 9.05
N LYS A 89 0.24 -9.50 9.94
CA LYS A 89 -1.02 -10.04 10.44
C LYS A 89 -2.15 -9.55 9.54
N PRO A 90 -3.11 -10.41 9.17
CA PRO A 90 -4.31 -9.96 8.48
C PRO A 90 -5.02 -8.92 9.34
N PHE A 91 -5.43 -7.82 8.71
CA PHE A 91 -6.21 -6.80 9.42
C PHE A 91 -7.60 -7.37 9.70
N THR A 92 -7.97 -7.50 10.98
CA THR A 92 -9.27 -8.07 11.35
C THR A 92 -10.34 -7.00 11.35
N TRP A 93 -11.36 -7.17 10.51
CA TRP A 93 -12.46 -6.23 10.36
C TRP A 93 -13.74 -6.82 10.94
N ARG A 94 -14.59 -5.95 11.50
CA ARG A 94 -15.90 -6.38 12.03
C ARG A 94 -16.78 -7.01 10.96
N THR A 95 -16.73 -6.48 9.74
CA THR A 95 -17.47 -6.98 8.57
C THR A 95 -16.65 -6.76 7.30
N SER A 96 -16.98 -7.50 6.23
CA SER A 96 -16.39 -7.32 4.90
C SER A 96 -16.65 -5.91 4.33
N LYS A 97 -17.82 -5.31 4.57
CA LYS A 97 -18.13 -3.94 4.12
C LYS A 97 -17.25 -2.88 4.79
N VAL A 98 -16.91 -3.05 6.06
CA VAL A 98 -15.98 -2.16 6.78
C VAL A 98 -14.57 -2.28 6.19
N GLN A 99 -14.12 -3.50 5.88
CA GLN A 99 -12.86 -3.74 5.19
C GLN A 99 -12.84 -3.12 3.79
N GLN A 100 -13.89 -3.36 3.00
CA GLN A 100 -14.02 -2.84 1.64
C GLN A 100 -13.99 -1.30 1.63
N LEU A 101 -14.71 -0.65 2.55
CA LEU A 101 -14.68 0.80 2.70
C LEU A 101 -13.27 1.31 3.02
N PHE A 102 -12.57 0.68 3.97
CA PHE A 102 -11.21 1.08 4.31
C PHE A 102 -10.26 0.92 3.13
N LEU A 103 -10.28 -0.22 2.43
CA LEU A 103 -9.40 -0.47 1.29
C LEU A 103 -9.69 0.48 0.13
N TYR A 104 -10.95 0.84 -0.09
CA TYR A 104 -11.31 1.89 -1.04
C TYR A 104 -10.68 3.23 -0.66
N LEU A 105 -10.76 3.62 0.63
CA LEU A 105 -10.09 4.83 1.11
C LEU A 105 -8.56 4.75 1.02
N VAL A 106 -7.95 3.57 1.14
CA VAL A 106 -6.49 3.36 0.94
C VAL A 106 -6.11 3.56 -0.54
N GLN A 107 -6.90 3.05 -1.47
CA GLN A 107 -6.71 3.29 -2.90
C GLN A 107 -6.79 4.79 -3.23
N HIS A 108 -7.72 5.50 -2.58
CA HIS A 108 -7.94 6.94 -2.75
C HIS A 108 -7.29 7.81 -1.67
N ARG A 109 -6.24 7.32 -1.00
CA ARG A 109 -5.55 8.05 0.09
C ARG A 109 -5.12 9.45 -0.35
N GLY A 110 -5.20 10.40 0.58
CA GLY A 110 -4.90 11.81 0.35
C GLY A 110 -5.92 12.55 -0.54
N LYS A 111 -7.01 11.89 -0.97
CA LYS A 111 -8.09 12.50 -1.74
C LYS A 111 -9.41 12.42 -0.96
N ILE A 112 -10.28 13.39 -1.20
CA ILE A 112 -11.64 13.39 -0.66
C ILE A 112 -12.46 12.40 -1.49
N VAL A 113 -13.15 11.49 -0.81
CA VAL A 113 -14.12 10.58 -1.40
C VAL A 113 -15.52 10.95 -0.90
N ASP A 114 -16.42 11.25 -1.82
CA ASP A 114 -17.78 11.69 -1.51
C ASP A 114 -18.62 10.60 -0.85
N LYS A 115 -19.47 10.99 0.09
CA LYS A 115 -20.36 10.05 0.80
C LYS A 115 -21.33 9.33 -0.13
N SER A 116 -21.83 10.03 -1.16
CA SER A 116 -22.71 9.44 -2.18
C SER A 116 -22.01 8.31 -2.91
N THR A 117 -20.79 8.55 -3.41
CA THR A 117 -19.95 7.54 -4.08
C THR A 117 -19.73 6.31 -3.19
N LEU A 118 -19.44 6.52 -1.89
CA LEU A 118 -19.24 5.41 -0.94
C LEU A 118 -20.53 4.61 -0.71
N ILE A 119 -21.67 5.29 -0.64
CA ILE A 119 -22.98 4.66 -0.47
C ILE A 119 -23.36 3.86 -1.71
N ASP A 120 -23.25 4.44 -2.90
CA ASP A 120 -23.61 3.77 -4.15
C ASP A 120 -22.73 2.54 -4.40
N MET A 121 -21.46 2.59 -3.99
CA MET A 121 -20.53 1.47 -4.11
C MET A 121 -20.80 0.35 -3.09
N LEU A 122 -21.12 0.70 -1.84
CA LEU A 122 -21.22 -0.28 -0.75
C LEU A 122 -22.64 -0.79 -0.48
N TRP A 123 -23.65 0.05 -0.69
CA TRP A 123 -25.05 -0.24 -0.38
C TRP A 123 -26.00 0.30 -1.46
N PRO A 124 -25.81 -0.09 -2.75
CA PRO A 124 -26.67 0.37 -3.85
C PRO A 124 -28.14 0.01 -3.66
N GLU A 125 -28.44 -1.01 -2.85
CA GLU A 125 -29.77 -1.53 -2.61
C GLU A 125 -30.51 -0.85 -1.43
N TYR A 126 -29.85 0.06 -0.72
CA TYR A 126 -30.42 0.73 0.46
C TYR A 126 -31.04 2.07 0.05
N ASP A 127 -32.11 2.47 0.74
CA ASP A 127 -32.58 3.85 0.65
C ASP A 127 -31.50 4.81 1.19
N PRO A 128 -31.45 6.07 0.71
CA PRO A 128 -30.39 7.00 1.08
C PRO A 128 -30.21 7.16 2.59
N GLN A 129 -31.29 7.32 3.36
CA GLN A 129 -31.21 7.55 4.81
C GLN A 129 -30.55 6.38 5.52
N LYS A 130 -30.96 5.15 5.19
CA LYS A 130 -30.37 3.94 5.75
C LYS A 130 -28.93 3.77 5.33
N ALA A 131 -28.58 4.06 4.07
CA ALA A 131 -27.22 3.96 3.58
C ALA A 131 -26.24 4.93 4.27
N TYR A 132 -26.66 6.18 4.50
CA TYR A 132 -25.86 7.14 5.29
C TYR A 132 -25.62 6.63 6.72
N SER A 133 -26.66 6.07 7.38
CA SER A 133 -26.51 5.49 8.71
C SER A 133 -25.50 4.32 8.73
N GLN A 134 -25.47 3.50 7.68
CA GLN A 134 -24.51 2.40 7.55
C GLN A 134 -23.10 2.93 7.30
N LEU A 135 -22.95 3.96 6.47
CA LEU A 135 -21.65 4.60 6.22
C LEU A 135 -21.05 5.15 7.52
N TYR A 136 -21.83 5.88 8.32
CA TYR A 136 -21.36 6.43 9.61
C TYR A 136 -20.94 5.33 10.58
N THR A 137 -21.72 4.25 10.65
CA THR A 137 -21.41 3.09 11.48
C THR A 137 -20.13 2.40 11.01
N ALA A 138 -19.96 2.24 9.69
CA ALA A 138 -18.77 1.64 9.11
C ALA A 138 -17.52 2.48 9.40
N VAL A 139 -17.56 3.80 9.19
CA VAL A 139 -16.44 4.71 9.51
C VAL A 139 -16.11 4.69 11.01
N TYR A 140 -17.13 4.65 11.88
CA TYR A 140 -16.91 4.47 13.32
C TYR A 140 -16.15 3.17 13.62
N HIS A 141 -16.53 2.06 12.99
CA HIS A 141 -15.82 0.80 13.14
C HIS A 141 -14.40 0.85 12.60
N ILE A 142 -14.17 1.49 11.44
CA ILE A 142 -12.81 1.67 10.90
C ILE A 142 -11.94 2.42 11.90
N ARG A 143 -12.40 3.58 12.39
CA ARG A 143 -11.67 4.37 13.39
C ARG A 143 -11.37 3.56 14.65
N ARG A 144 -12.34 2.78 15.14
CA ARG A 144 -12.14 1.92 16.31
C ARG A 144 -11.06 0.85 16.06
N THR A 145 -11.06 0.21 14.89
CA THR A 145 -10.05 -0.80 14.55
C THR A 145 -8.68 -0.19 14.33
N LEU A 146 -8.60 1.05 13.83
CA LEU A 146 -7.34 1.77 13.60
C LEU A 146 -6.77 2.44 14.85
N ARG A 147 -7.47 2.47 16.00
CA ARG A 147 -6.95 3.07 17.25
C ARG A 147 -5.53 2.62 17.63
N PRO A 148 -5.14 1.33 17.52
CA PRO A 148 -3.77 0.90 17.80
C PRO A 148 -2.71 1.43 16.82
N TYR A 149 -3.14 2.10 15.73
CA TYR A 149 -2.33 2.61 14.63
C TYR A 149 -2.68 4.08 14.32
N GLU A 150 -3.19 4.83 15.30
CA GLU A 150 -3.68 6.21 15.09
C GLU A 150 -2.59 7.20 14.64
N GLU A 151 -1.32 6.89 14.91
CA GLU A 151 -0.17 7.64 14.41
C GLU A 151 0.10 7.44 12.91
N HIS A 152 -0.52 6.40 12.32
CA HIS A 152 -0.30 5.97 10.93
C HIS A 152 -1.49 6.22 10.01
N PHE A 153 -2.71 6.16 10.55
CA PHE A 153 -3.94 6.28 9.77
C PHE A 153 -4.85 7.35 10.38
N SER A 154 -5.21 8.35 9.59
CA SER A 154 -6.17 9.37 9.99
C SER A 154 -7.31 9.49 8.99
N ILE A 155 -8.56 9.32 9.45
CA ILE A 155 -9.75 9.51 8.61
C ILE A 155 -10.41 10.82 9.00
N ARG A 156 -10.25 11.84 8.16
CA ARG A 156 -10.88 13.15 8.33
C ARG A 156 -12.29 13.12 7.74
N SER A 157 -13.26 13.59 8.52
CA SER A 157 -14.60 13.90 8.03
C SER A 157 -14.56 15.30 7.42
N ILE A 158 -14.87 15.43 6.14
CA ILE A 158 -15.06 16.70 5.44
C ILE A 158 -16.55 16.79 5.07
N SER A 159 -17.12 17.98 4.89
CA SER A 159 -18.58 18.16 4.76
C SER A 159 -19.21 17.16 3.77
N GLU A 160 -18.58 16.98 2.61
CA GLU A 160 -19.08 16.12 1.52
C GLU A 160 -18.54 14.68 1.54
N GLY A 161 -17.55 14.35 2.38
CA GLY A 161 -16.79 13.13 2.19
C GLY A 161 -15.85 12.71 3.32
N TYR A 162 -15.04 11.70 3.02
CA TYR A 162 -13.96 11.21 3.88
C TYR A 162 -12.65 11.26 3.14
N MET A 163 -11.58 11.59 3.86
CA MET A 163 -10.21 11.51 3.36
C MET A 163 -9.40 10.67 4.34
N LEU A 164 -8.73 9.64 3.82
CA LEU A 164 -7.76 8.86 4.56
C LEU A 164 -6.36 9.42 4.30
N GLU A 165 -5.67 9.81 5.36
CA GLU A 165 -4.26 10.18 5.34
C GLU A 165 -3.43 9.04 5.94
N LEU A 166 -2.32 8.74 5.29
CA LEU A 166 -1.32 7.78 5.76
C LEU A 166 -0.08 8.52 6.25
N SER A 167 0.55 8.03 7.31
CA SER A 167 1.79 8.58 7.86
C SER A 167 2.71 7.45 8.29
N HIS A 168 3.94 7.42 7.77
CA HIS A 168 4.89 6.32 8.04
C HIS A 168 4.33 4.93 7.71
N VAL A 169 3.51 4.84 6.65
CA VAL A 169 3.02 3.58 6.08
C VAL A 169 3.63 3.43 4.70
N GLU A 170 4.34 2.33 4.49
CA GLU A 170 4.87 1.93 3.19
C GLU A 170 3.89 0.93 2.57
N LEU A 171 3.40 1.24 1.38
CA LEU A 171 2.58 0.32 0.59
C LEU A 171 3.48 -0.42 -0.40
N ASP A 172 3.35 -1.74 -0.47
CA ASP A 172 4.07 -2.56 -1.47
C ASP A 172 3.82 -2.09 -2.91
N VAL A 173 2.60 -1.65 -3.23
CA VAL A 173 2.25 -1.06 -4.52
C VAL A 173 3.01 0.25 -4.79
N GLU A 174 3.15 1.13 -3.80
CA GLU A 174 3.89 2.39 -3.99
C GLU A 174 5.38 2.12 -4.16
N GLN A 175 5.93 1.22 -3.35
CA GLN A 175 7.32 0.79 -3.45
C GLN A 175 7.61 0.19 -4.84
N PHE A 176 6.69 -0.65 -5.33
CA PHE A 176 6.73 -1.23 -6.66
C PHE A 176 6.74 -0.16 -7.74
N GLU A 177 5.73 0.71 -7.77
CA GLU A 177 5.60 1.74 -8.79
C GLU A 177 6.78 2.71 -8.80
N GLN A 178 7.19 3.20 -7.62
CA GLN A 178 8.29 4.13 -7.51
C GLN A 178 9.59 3.52 -8.02
N THR A 179 9.90 2.28 -7.63
CA THR A 179 11.12 1.61 -8.05
C THR A 179 11.12 1.33 -9.55
N VAL A 180 9.99 0.90 -10.13
CA VAL A 180 9.85 0.71 -11.58
C VAL A 180 10.10 2.03 -12.33
N MET A 181 9.56 3.14 -11.83
CA MET A 181 9.76 4.46 -12.42
C MET A 181 11.21 4.93 -12.34
N GLU A 182 11.88 4.72 -11.20
CA GLU A 182 13.29 5.05 -11.01
C GLU A 182 14.24 4.17 -11.84
N CYS A 183 13.87 2.90 -12.08
CA CYS A 183 14.64 1.93 -12.85
C CYS A 183 14.20 1.84 -14.33
N ARG A 184 13.50 2.86 -14.87
CA ARG A 184 12.97 2.84 -16.25
C ARG A 184 14.04 2.53 -17.30
N ASN A 185 15.28 3.00 -17.08
CA ASN A 185 16.43 2.61 -17.87
C ASN A 185 17.24 1.57 -17.09
N LEU A 186 17.15 0.30 -17.49
CA LEU A 186 17.88 -0.79 -16.85
C LEU A 186 19.39 -0.64 -17.03
N THR A 187 20.11 -0.75 -15.92
CA THR A 187 21.57 -0.76 -15.84
C THR A 187 22.04 -1.88 -14.90
N VAL A 188 23.35 -2.17 -14.93
CA VAL A 188 23.94 -3.20 -14.05
C VAL A 188 23.76 -2.83 -12.57
N GLU A 189 23.73 -1.54 -12.26
CA GLU A 189 23.63 -1.01 -10.89
C GLU A 189 22.21 -1.07 -10.34
N ASN A 190 21.18 -0.98 -11.20
CA ASN A 190 19.79 -0.90 -10.76
C ASN A 190 18.97 -2.18 -10.96
N VAL A 191 19.47 -3.15 -11.75
CA VAL A 191 18.75 -4.40 -12.06
C VAL A 191 18.38 -5.17 -10.79
N GLY A 192 19.29 -5.29 -9.82
CA GLY A 192 19.02 -6.01 -8.57
C GLY A 192 17.92 -5.37 -7.72
N ARG A 193 17.81 -4.04 -7.76
CA ARG A 193 16.72 -3.30 -7.09
C ARG A 193 15.39 -3.53 -7.80
N LEU A 194 15.39 -3.59 -9.12
CA LEU A 194 14.20 -3.89 -9.91
C LEU A 194 13.76 -5.35 -9.73
N GLU A 195 14.68 -6.31 -9.68
CA GLU A 195 14.36 -7.70 -9.33
C GLU A 195 13.68 -7.80 -7.97
N ALA A 196 14.28 -7.18 -6.94
CA ALA A 196 13.74 -7.22 -5.58
C ALA A 196 12.30 -6.68 -5.49
N VAL A 197 11.98 -5.64 -6.27
CA VAL A 197 10.64 -5.05 -6.27
C VAL A 197 9.62 -5.87 -7.06
N MET A 198 10.07 -6.58 -8.11
CA MET A 198 9.20 -7.46 -8.88
C MET A 198 8.68 -8.64 -8.06
N GLU A 199 9.45 -9.10 -7.07
CA GLU A 199 9.05 -10.15 -6.11
C GLU A 199 7.96 -9.68 -5.11
N LEU A 200 7.68 -8.38 -5.02
CA LEU A 200 6.53 -7.87 -4.25
C LEU A 200 5.20 -8.23 -4.94
N TYR A 201 5.21 -8.37 -6.27
CA TYR A 201 4.04 -8.77 -7.04
C TYR A 201 3.82 -10.28 -6.90
N LYS A 202 3.11 -10.68 -5.83
CA LYS A 202 2.78 -12.09 -5.55
C LYS A 202 1.45 -12.54 -6.16
N GLY A 203 0.75 -11.62 -6.80
CA GLY A 203 -0.60 -11.79 -7.34
C GLY A 203 -1.25 -10.43 -7.50
N GLU A 204 -2.44 -10.42 -8.10
CA GLU A 204 -3.12 -9.17 -8.41
C GLU A 204 -3.44 -8.35 -7.16
N TYR A 205 -3.55 -7.04 -7.37
CA TYR A 205 -3.96 -6.09 -6.34
C TYR A 205 -5.30 -6.51 -5.72
N LEU A 206 -5.30 -6.73 -4.40
CA LEU A 206 -6.47 -7.18 -3.64
C LEU A 206 -7.11 -8.47 -4.20
N SER A 207 -6.32 -9.40 -4.77
CA SER A 207 -6.84 -10.59 -5.45
C SER A 207 -7.75 -11.49 -4.60
N THR A 208 -7.64 -11.44 -3.27
CA THR A 208 -8.49 -12.21 -2.36
C THR A 208 -9.92 -11.66 -2.23
N PHE A 209 -10.26 -10.60 -2.95
CA PHE A 209 -11.55 -9.92 -2.87
C PHE A 209 -12.15 -9.69 -4.25
N ASP A 210 -13.46 -9.85 -4.41
CA ASP A 210 -14.15 -9.59 -5.69
C ASP A 210 -14.65 -8.14 -5.77
N TYR A 211 -13.74 -7.18 -5.57
CA TYR A 211 -14.07 -5.75 -5.57
C TYR A 211 -14.02 -5.18 -7.00
N ILE A 212 -15.19 -4.93 -7.58
CA ILE A 212 -15.32 -4.38 -8.94
C ILE A 212 -14.53 -3.08 -9.14
N TRP A 213 -14.49 -2.21 -8.13
CA TRP A 213 -13.74 -0.94 -8.20
C TRP A 213 -12.22 -1.12 -8.24
N ALA A 214 -11.70 -2.30 -7.90
CA ALA A 214 -10.27 -2.60 -7.94
C ALA A 214 -9.81 -3.09 -9.32
N GLU A 215 -10.72 -3.45 -10.23
CA GLU A 215 -10.41 -4.03 -11.55
C GLU A 215 -9.57 -3.10 -12.45
N GLU A 216 -9.83 -1.80 -12.39
CA GLU A 216 -9.01 -0.82 -13.12
C GLU A 216 -7.57 -0.80 -12.59
N GLU A 217 -7.41 -0.81 -11.27
CA GLU A 217 -6.12 -0.77 -10.62
C GLU A 217 -5.35 -2.08 -10.80
N ARG A 218 -6.03 -3.23 -10.74
CA ARG A 218 -5.47 -4.56 -11.07
C ARG A 218 -4.88 -4.56 -12.46
N ARG A 219 -5.64 -4.14 -13.47
CA ARG A 219 -5.16 -4.07 -14.85
C ARG A 219 -3.98 -3.12 -14.99
N ARG A 220 -4.05 -1.92 -14.39
CA ARG A 220 -2.97 -0.93 -14.44
C ARG A 220 -1.66 -1.47 -13.86
N LEU A 221 -1.72 -2.08 -12.68
CA LEU A 221 -0.55 -2.66 -12.00
C LEU A 221 -0.04 -3.91 -12.73
N PHE A 222 -0.93 -4.76 -13.23
CA PHE A 222 -0.55 -5.90 -14.08
C PHE A 222 0.20 -5.46 -15.34
N TYR A 223 -0.30 -4.46 -16.07
CA TYR A 223 0.39 -3.95 -17.27
C TYR A 223 1.73 -3.28 -16.94
N LEU A 224 1.86 -2.67 -15.76
CA LEU A 224 3.14 -2.14 -15.30
C LEU A 224 4.13 -3.28 -15.04
N TRP A 225 3.70 -4.30 -14.27
CA TRP A 225 4.49 -5.49 -13.99
C TRP A 225 4.89 -6.25 -15.26
N TYR A 226 3.95 -6.50 -16.16
CA TYR A 226 4.18 -7.19 -17.42
C TYR A 226 5.27 -6.50 -18.26
N ARG A 227 5.18 -5.17 -18.41
CA ARG A 227 6.16 -4.40 -19.18
C ARG A 227 7.54 -4.43 -18.54
N THR A 228 7.61 -4.35 -17.21
CA THR A 228 8.86 -4.46 -16.47
C THR A 228 9.48 -5.85 -16.59
N ALA A 229 8.67 -6.91 -16.51
CA ALA A 229 9.10 -8.29 -16.73
C ALA A 229 9.65 -8.49 -18.14
N ASP A 230 8.95 -8.00 -19.18
CA ASP A 230 9.44 -8.03 -20.56
C ASP A 230 10.78 -7.31 -20.73
N GLN A 231 10.96 -6.16 -20.07
CA GLN A 231 12.22 -5.42 -20.10
C GLN A 231 13.36 -6.20 -19.44
N LEU A 232 13.10 -6.83 -18.28
CA LEU A 232 14.07 -7.68 -17.59
C LEU A 232 14.42 -8.93 -18.40
N ILE A 233 13.44 -9.58 -19.05
CA ILE A 233 13.68 -10.72 -19.95
C ILE A 233 14.66 -10.31 -21.05
N LYS A 234 14.40 -9.20 -21.76
CA LYS A 234 15.28 -8.69 -22.81
C LYS A 234 16.68 -8.37 -22.29
N TRP A 235 16.78 -7.84 -21.07
CA TRP A 235 18.07 -7.61 -20.41
C TRP A 235 18.85 -8.91 -20.21
N TYR A 236 18.24 -9.94 -19.62
CA TYR A 236 18.89 -11.23 -19.42
C TYR A 236 19.25 -11.93 -20.74
N GLU A 237 18.40 -11.86 -21.75
CA GLU A 237 18.69 -12.37 -23.09
C GLU A 237 19.94 -11.72 -23.69
N SER A 238 20.09 -10.38 -23.54
CA SER A 238 21.28 -9.66 -24.01
C SER A 238 22.57 -10.12 -23.32
N LYS A 239 22.46 -10.61 -22.09
CA LYS A 239 23.56 -11.18 -21.29
C LYS A 239 23.71 -12.69 -21.45
N ARG A 240 22.82 -13.33 -22.21
CA ARG A 240 22.71 -14.80 -22.36
C ARG A 240 22.43 -15.53 -21.04
N GLU A 241 21.78 -14.85 -20.11
CA GLU A 241 21.33 -15.38 -18.82
C GLU A 241 19.95 -16.05 -18.98
N TRP A 242 19.90 -17.12 -19.77
CA TRP A 242 18.65 -17.75 -20.19
C TRP A 242 17.78 -18.26 -19.03
N GLY A 243 18.39 -18.69 -17.92
CA GLY A 243 17.67 -19.20 -16.76
C GLY A 243 16.83 -18.13 -16.06
N GLN A 244 17.38 -16.93 -15.92
CA GLN A 244 16.71 -15.77 -15.34
C GLN A 244 15.59 -15.27 -16.26
N ALA A 245 15.86 -15.16 -17.57
CA ALA A 245 14.86 -14.83 -18.57
C ALA A 245 13.69 -15.85 -18.55
N LEU A 246 13.99 -17.15 -18.49
CA LEU A 246 13.00 -18.20 -18.48
C LEU A 246 12.12 -18.15 -17.23
N ARG A 247 12.70 -17.89 -16.05
CA ARG A 247 11.95 -17.75 -14.79
C ARG A 247 10.86 -16.68 -14.91
N LEU A 248 11.23 -15.50 -15.41
CA LEU A 248 10.29 -14.39 -15.61
C LEU A 248 9.26 -14.70 -16.70
N ALA A 249 9.67 -15.32 -17.82
CA ALA A 249 8.76 -15.69 -18.90
C ALA A 249 7.72 -16.74 -18.47
N LEU A 250 8.10 -17.68 -17.59
CA LEU A 250 7.17 -18.63 -16.99
C LEU A 250 6.16 -17.92 -16.06
N GLN A 251 6.62 -16.97 -15.25
CA GLN A 251 5.71 -16.15 -14.43
C GLN A 251 4.72 -15.34 -15.28
N LEU A 252 5.14 -14.83 -16.45
CA LEU A 252 4.21 -14.19 -17.40
C LEU A 252 3.12 -15.16 -17.88
N CYS A 253 3.49 -16.40 -18.23
CA CYS A 253 2.51 -17.41 -18.66
C CYS A 253 1.52 -17.78 -17.56
N ASP A 254 1.99 -17.91 -16.31
CA ASP A 254 1.12 -18.25 -15.19
C ASP A 254 0.19 -17.07 -14.81
N SER A 255 0.66 -15.84 -14.97
CA SER A 255 -0.13 -14.63 -14.69
C SER A 255 -1.08 -14.24 -15.84
N SER A 256 -0.78 -14.67 -17.06
CA SER A 256 -1.62 -14.45 -18.24
C SER A 256 -1.70 -15.72 -19.10
N PRO A 257 -2.53 -16.71 -18.69
CA PRO A 257 -2.59 -18.02 -19.35
C PRO A 257 -2.99 -17.99 -20.83
N LEU A 258 -3.61 -16.90 -21.28
CA LEU A 258 -4.05 -16.68 -22.67
C LEU A 258 -3.08 -15.82 -23.49
N ASP A 259 -1.97 -15.35 -22.91
CA ASP A 259 -0.98 -14.56 -23.66
C ASP A 259 -0.02 -15.45 -24.44
N GLU A 260 -0.37 -15.71 -25.70
CA GLU A 260 0.45 -16.45 -26.66
C GLU A 260 1.90 -15.95 -26.76
N THR A 261 2.12 -14.64 -26.60
CA THR A 261 3.45 -14.02 -26.69
C THR A 261 4.36 -14.49 -25.55
N ALA A 262 3.79 -14.68 -24.36
CA ALA A 262 4.53 -15.22 -23.22
C ALA A 262 4.95 -16.68 -23.47
N TYR A 263 4.04 -17.51 -24.00
CA TYR A 263 4.36 -18.91 -24.35
C TYR A 263 5.42 -19.00 -25.44
N LEU A 264 5.35 -18.14 -26.46
CA LEU A 264 6.35 -18.09 -27.52
C LEU A 264 7.75 -17.78 -26.96
N LYS A 265 7.87 -16.81 -26.04
CA LYS A 265 9.14 -16.51 -25.36
C LYS A 265 9.65 -17.69 -24.56
N VAL A 266 8.80 -18.36 -23.79
CA VAL A 266 9.18 -19.56 -23.02
C VAL A 266 9.71 -20.65 -23.95
N MET A 267 9.05 -20.89 -25.08
CA MET A 267 9.51 -21.87 -26.06
C MET A 267 10.86 -21.49 -26.69
N GLN A 268 11.04 -20.24 -27.08
CA GLN A 268 12.30 -19.73 -27.61
C GLN A 268 13.44 -19.87 -26.59
N LEU A 269 13.19 -19.57 -25.32
CA LEU A 269 14.17 -19.70 -24.24
C LEU A 269 14.52 -21.16 -23.96
N TYR A 270 13.55 -22.08 -23.94
CA TYR A 270 13.83 -23.51 -23.82
C TYR A 270 14.68 -24.04 -24.98
N ASP A 271 14.43 -23.57 -26.21
CA ASP A 271 15.26 -23.91 -27.36
C ASP A 271 16.72 -23.42 -27.18
N LYS A 272 16.93 -22.18 -26.72
CA LYS A 272 18.28 -21.65 -26.42
C LYS A 272 19.03 -22.45 -25.35
N ILE A 273 18.31 -23.02 -24.38
CA ILE A 273 18.88 -23.88 -23.33
C ILE A 273 19.11 -25.32 -23.83
N GLY A 274 18.57 -25.70 -25.00
CA GLY A 274 18.66 -27.05 -25.57
C GLY A 274 17.60 -28.02 -25.03
N GLN A 275 16.57 -27.50 -24.36
CA GLN A 275 15.54 -28.26 -23.65
C GLN A 275 14.32 -28.54 -24.54
N ARG A 276 14.54 -29.28 -25.64
CA ARG A 276 13.53 -29.51 -26.69
C ARG A 276 12.22 -30.15 -26.20
N ALA A 277 12.29 -31.03 -25.20
CA ALA A 277 11.10 -31.65 -24.63
C ALA A 277 10.15 -30.60 -24.01
N PHE A 278 10.71 -29.57 -23.38
CA PHE A 278 9.95 -28.49 -22.77
C PHE A 278 9.36 -27.52 -23.79
N VAL A 279 10.00 -27.33 -24.95
CA VAL A 279 9.39 -26.60 -26.09
C VAL A 279 8.08 -27.26 -26.50
N ARG A 280 8.11 -28.58 -26.77
CA ARG A 280 6.91 -29.34 -27.17
C ARG A 280 5.82 -29.33 -26.08
N ALA A 281 6.22 -29.49 -24.82
CA ALA A 281 5.28 -29.45 -23.70
C ALA A 281 4.59 -28.09 -23.56
N THR A 282 5.34 -26.99 -23.75
CA THR A 282 4.82 -25.62 -23.66
C THR A 282 3.82 -25.32 -24.78
N TYR A 283 4.15 -25.69 -26.03
CA TYR A 283 3.23 -25.54 -27.15
C TYR A 283 1.93 -26.34 -26.92
N LYS A 284 2.05 -27.60 -26.48
CA LYS A 284 0.87 -28.42 -26.16
C LYS A 284 0.02 -27.79 -25.06
N ARG A 285 0.63 -27.24 -24.01
CA ARG A 285 -0.09 -26.52 -22.93
C ARG A 285 -0.84 -25.31 -23.50
N LEU A 286 -0.20 -24.50 -24.36
CA LEU A 286 -0.85 -23.36 -25.00
C LEU A 286 -2.09 -23.78 -25.80
N VAL A 287 -1.94 -24.79 -26.68
CA VAL A 287 -3.06 -25.32 -27.48
C VAL A 287 -4.21 -25.75 -26.59
N GLN A 288 -3.93 -26.47 -25.50
CA GLN A 288 -4.95 -26.94 -24.56
C GLN A 288 -5.68 -25.79 -23.86
N VAL A 289 -4.95 -24.75 -23.43
CA VAL A 289 -5.56 -23.61 -22.72
C VAL A 289 -6.42 -22.77 -23.67
N LEU A 290 -5.95 -22.49 -24.89
CA LEU A 290 -6.73 -21.73 -25.89
C LEU A 290 -7.98 -22.48 -26.35
N ASP A 291 -7.88 -23.79 -26.56
CA ASP A 291 -9.04 -24.61 -26.94
C ASP A 291 -10.07 -24.67 -25.81
N PHE A 292 -9.63 -24.86 -24.57
CA PHE A 292 -10.52 -24.95 -23.41
C PHE A 292 -11.23 -23.62 -23.09
N GLU A 293 -10.50 -22.49 -23.07
CA GLU A 293 -11.05 -21.20 -22.66
C GLU A 293 -11.73 -20.44 -23.81
N LEU A 294 -11.22 -20.57 -25.04
CA LEU A 294 -11.65 -19.75 -26.18
C LEU A 294 -12.13 -20.57 -27.39
N GLN A 295 -11.97 -21.90 -27.40
CA GLN A 295 -12.22 -22.77 -28.57
C GLN A 295 -11.40 -22.31 -29.79
N MET A 296 -10.17 -21.88 -29.55
CA MET A 296 -9.25 -21.35 -30.57
C MET A 296 -7.96 -22.17 -30.63
N THR A 297 -7.30 -22.12 -31.78
CA THR A 297 -5.92 -22.61 -31.96
C THR A 297 -4.92 -21.45 -31.80
N PRO A 298 -3.62 -21.74 -31.56
CA PRO A 298 -2.60 -20.69 -31.54
C PRO A 298 -2.60 -19.85 -32.81
N GLY A 299 -2.28 -18.58 -32.67
CA GLY A 299 -2.13 -17.62 -33.75
C GLY A 299 -0.97 -17.96 -34.69
N GLU A 300 -0.96 -17.29 -35.85
CA GLU A 300 -0.03 -17.57 -36.95
C GLU A 300 1.44 -17.47 -36.54
N GLU A 301 1.82 -16.47 -35.75
CA GLU A 301 3.20 -16.27 -35.30
C GLU A 301 3.73 -17.50 -34.53
N VAL A 302 2.92 -18.04 -33.61
CA VAL A 302 3.28 -19.19 -32.80
C VAL A 302 3.34 -20.47 -33.63
N GLU A 303 2.34 -20.68 -34.50
CA GLU A 303 2.28 -21.83 -35.40
C GLU A 303 3.48 -21.88 -36.34
N VAL A 304 3.79 -20.76 -37.00
CA VAL A 304 4.89 -20.67 -37.96
C VAL A 304 6.22 -20.94 -37.26
N TRP A 305 6.44 -20.33 -36.08
CA TRP A 305 7.65 -20.55 -35.32
C TRP A 305 7.79 -22.02 -34.89
N TYR A 306 6.74 -22.61 -34.31
CA TYR A 306 6.77 -23.98 -33.79
C TYR A 306 7.01 -25.01 -34.90
N ARG A 307 6.31 -24.91 -36.03
CA ARG A 307 6.49 -25.84 -37.16
C ARG A 307 7.90 -25.74 -37.76
N THR A 308 8.42 -24.53 -37.90
CA THR A 308 9.79 -24.31 -38.38
C THR A 308 10.81 -24.93 -37.43
N TRP A 309 10.64 -24.71 -36.13
CA TRP A 309 11.46 -25.30 -35.09
C TRP A 309 11.37 -26.83 -35.10
N GLU A 310 10.18 -27.41 -35.23
CA GLU A 310 9.98 -28.85 -35.24
C GLU A 310 10.68 -29.51 -36.44
N MET A 311 10.57 -28.93 -37.64
CA MET A 311 11.27 -29.44 -38.84
C MET A 311 12.80 -29.43 -38.69
N MET A 312 13.37 -28.43 -38.00
CA MET A 312 14.81 -28.34 -37.77
C MET A 312 15.34 -29.25 -36.66
N ASN A 313 14.44 -29.75 -35.79
CA ASN A 313 14.79 -30.50 -34.58
C ASN A 313 14.16 -31.90 -34.54
N GLN A 314 13.74 -32.43 -35.71
CA GLN A 314 13.25 -33.79 -35.91
C GLN A 314 14.32 -34.86 -35.68
#